data_AF-A0A811T7S8-F1
#
_entry.id   AF-A0A811T7S8-F1
#
_cell.length_a   1.000
_cell.length_b   1.000
_cell.length_c   1.000
_cell.angle_alpha   90.00
_cell.angle_beta   90.00
_cell.angle_gamma   90.00
#
_symmetry.space_group_name_H-M   'P 1'
#
loop_
_entity.id
_entity.type
_entity.pdbx_description
1 polymer ?
#
loop_
_entity_poly.entity_id
_entity_poly.type
_entity_poly.pdbx_seq_one_letter_code
_entity_poly.pdbx_strand_id
1 'polypeptide(L)'
;MTEIRDIIKKIDNLQNMGELDEKTIAEENGYAESVAVDRDINKPLKTTQLRKIFDRVKTIERKLNEDGWDAVQPDFYMLRPELAYAKARKLIPDQFFRLMDACMKQVDKGNNEQKKENYTKFVRFLEAIVAYHKYHGGD
;
A
#
# COMPACT_ATOMS: atom_id res chain seq x y z
N MET A 1 4.67 16.05 12.00
CA MET A 1 4.21 15.20 10.88
C MET A 1 5.27 14.14 10.67
N THR A 2 4.90 12.85 10.65
CA THR A 2 5.87 11.75 10.54
C THR A 2 6.39 11.66 9.10
N GLU A 3 7.71 11.58 8.91
CA GLU A 3 8.27 11.42 7.56
C GLU A 3 7.94 10.04 6.98
N ILE A 4 7.69 9.96 5.67
CA ILE A 4 7.43 8.69 4.99
C ILE A 4 8.51 7.63 5.23
N ARG A 5 9.77 8.05 5.36
CA ARG A 5 10.90 7.13 5.62
C ARG A 5 10.77 6.44 6.97
N ASP A 6 10.24 7.13 7.98
CA ASP A 6 10.03 6.53 9.29
C ASP A 6 8.83 5.59 9.27
N ILE A 7 7.78 5.92 8.51
CA ILE A 7 6.64 5.01 8.29
C ILE A 7 7.11 3.73 7.61
N ILE A 8 7.93 3.83 6.55
CA ILE A 8 8.53 2.67 5.87
C ILE A 8 9.33 1.82 6.86
N LYS A 9 10.21 2.42 7.66
CA LYS A 9 10.97 1.70 8.69
C LYS A 9 10.06 1.00 9.70
N LYS A 10 8.99 1.65 10.14
CA LYS A 10 8.04 1.04 11.08
C LYS A 10 7.34 -0.17 10.45
N ILE A 11 6.92 -0.06 9.19
CA ILE A 11 6.32 -1.17 8.43
C ILE A 11 7.31 -2.31 8.24
N ASP A 12 8.57 -2.02 7.90
CA ASP A 12 9.61 -3.06 7.73
C ASP A 12 9.84 -3.87 9.01
N ASN A 13 9.69 -3.25 10.18
CA ASN A 13 9.87 -3.89 11.49
C ASN A 13 8.62 -4.62 12.02
N LEU A 14 7.48 -4.59 11.31
CA LEU A 14 6.32 -5.36 11.71
C LEU A 14 6.60 -6.87 11.61
N GLN A 15 5.94 -7.64 12.47
CA GLN A 15 5.89 -9.10 12.28
C GLN A 15 5.11 -9.46 11.04
N ASN A 16 4.03 -8.72 10.71
CA ASN A 16 3.22 -8.83 9.49
C ASN A 16 2.26 -7.62 9.38
N MET A 17 1.54 -7.47 8.26
CA MET A 17 0.60 -6.34 8.10
C MET A 17 -0.59 -6.37 9.07
N GLY A 18 -0.92 -7.54 9.62
CA GLY A 18 -1.97 -7.71 10.62
C GLY A 18 -1.77 -6.86 11.88
N GLU A 19 -0.53 -6.54 12.25
CA GLU A 19 -0.19 -5.68 13.38
C GLU A 19 -0.59 -4.21 13.19
N LEU A 20 -0.86 -3.78 11.95
CA LEU A 20 -1.26 -2.42 11.66
C LEU A 20 -2.76 -2.25 11.98
N ASP A 21 -3.05 -1.61 13.10
CA ASP A 21 -4.42 -1.34 13.54
C ASP A 21 -5.05 -0.18 12.75
N GLU A 22 -6.39 -0.22 12.65
CA GLU A 22 -7.18 0.75 11.89
C GLU A 22 -6.98 2.19 12.37
N LYS A 23 -6.79 2.39 13.68
CA LYS A 23 -6.66 3.72 14.26
C LYS A 23 -5.32 4.33 13.83
N THR A 24 -4.21 3.61 13.93
CA THR A 24 -2.90 4.06 13.46
C THR A 24 -2.88 4.42 11.97
N ILE A 25 -3.67 3.71 11.16
CA ILE A 25 -3.83 3.98 9.73
C ILE A 25 -4.60 5.29 9.49
N ALA A 26 -5.78 5.39 10.10
CA ALA A 26 -6.84 6.31 9.68
C ALA A 26 -7.04 7.53 10.60
N GLU A 27 -6.36 7.62 11.73
CA GLU A 27 -6.47 8.80 12.59
C GLU A 27 -5.84 10.04 11.94
N GLU A 28 -6.20 11.21 12.45
CA GLU A 28 -5.59 12.47 12.04
C GLU A 28 -4.07 12.43 12.31
N ASN A 29 -3.27 12.78 11.31
CA ASN A 29 -1.82 12.61 11.30
C ASN A 29 -1.34 11.15 11.41
N GLY A 30 -2.23 10.18 11.21
CA GLY A 30 -1.92 8.77 11.10
C GLY A 30 -1.02 8.46 9.90
N TYR A 31 -0.71 7.18 9.70
CA TYR A 31 0.27 6.79 8.67
C TYR A 31 -0.23 7.10 7.26
N ALA A 32 -1.52 6.88 6.98
CA ALA A 32 -2.05 7.10 5.64
C ALA A 32 -2.06 8.58 5.27
N GLU A 33 -2.49 9.44 6.19
CA GLU A 33 -2.49 10.89 5.98
C GLU A 33 -1.05 11.41 5.86
N SER A 34 -0.15 11.00 6.74
CA SER A 34 1.27 11.38 6.69
C SER A 34 1.92 11.02 5.35
N VAL A 35 1.62 9.83 4.80
CA VAL A 35 2.07 9.43 3.46
C VAL A 35 1.44 10.31 2.37
N ALA A 36 0.12 10.56 2.46
CA ALA A 36 -0.62 11.29 1.44
C ALA A 36 -0.21 12.76 1.31
N VAL A 37 0.24 13.39 2.39
CA VAL A 37 0.70 14.79 2.42
C VAL A 37 2.20 14.94 2.26
N ASP A 38 2.96 13.84 2.31
CA ASP A 38 4.41 13.88 2.14
C ASP A 38 4.77 14.50 0.78
N ARG A 39 5.68 15.48 0.79
CA ARG A 39 6.12 16.22 -0.41
C ARG A 39 6.69 15.34 -1.51
N ASP A 40 7.32 14.21 -1.15
CA ASP A 40 7.92 13.26 -2.08
C ASP A 40 6.86 12.30 -2.66
N ILE A 41 5.62 12.37 -2.16
CA ILE A 41 4.45 11.62 -2.63
C ILE A 41 3.46 12.54 -3.34
N ASN A 42 2.89 13.49 -2.62
CA ASN A 42 1.74 14.29 -3.05
C ASN A 42 1.95 15.02 -4.38
N LYS A 43 3.13 15.64 -4.57
CA LYS A 43 3.45 16.37 -5.80
C LYS A 43 3.72 15.46 -7.01
N PRO A 44 4.58 14.42 -6.91
CA PRO A 44 4.90 13.58 -8.06
C PRO A 44 3.86 12.48 -8.36
N LEU A 45 3.03 12.08 -7.39
CA LEU A 45 2.08 10.99 -7.56
C LEU A 45 0.72 11.51 -8.03
N LYS A 46 0.43 11.35 -9.33
CA LYS A 46 -0.90 11.67 -9.85
C LYS A 46 -1.95 10.74 -9.26
N THR A 47 -3.11 11.28 -8.90
CA THR A 47 -4.29 10.56 -8.44
C THR A 47 -4.70 9.48 -9.43
N THR A 48 -4.57 9.73 -10.74
CA THR A 48 -4.85 8.71 -11.78
C THR A 48 -3.90 7.51 -11.71
N GLN A 49 -2.63 7.69 -11.32
CA GLN A 49 -1.68 6.60 -11.15
C GLN A 49 -1.93 5.85 -9.84
N LEU A 50 -2.18 6.60 -8.76
CA LEU A 50 -2.55 6.02 -7.46
C LEU A 50 -3.82 5.16 -7.56
N ARG A 51 -4.86 5.66 -8.24
CA ARG A 51 -6.11 4.90 -8.49
C ARG A 51 -5.86 3.63 -9.31
N LYS A 52 -5.08 3.70 -10.39
CA LYS A 52 -4.75 2.50 -11.19
C LYS A 52 -4.11 1.39 -10.37
N ILE A 53 -3.20 1.76 -9.46
CA ILE A 53 -2.54 0.81 -8.56
C ILE A 53 -3.55 0.26 -7.54
N PHE A 54 -4.37 1.14 -6.96
CA PHE A 54 -5.43 0.72 -6.05
C PHE A 54 -6.44 -0.23 -6.71
N ASP A 55 -6.88 0.05 -7.94
CA ASP A 55 -7.82 -0.79 -8.70
C ASP A 55 -7.24 -2.19 -8.95
N ARG A 56 -5.94 -2.27 -9.27
CA ARG A 56 -5.23 -3.55 -9.42
C ARG A 56 -5.22 -4.32 -8.10
N VAL A 57 -4.87 -3.66 -6.99
CA VAL A 57 -4.86 -4.24 -5.65
C VAL A 57 -6.26 -4.71 -5.21
N LYS A 58 -7.32 -3.94 -5.50
CA LYS A 58 -8.72 -4.32 -5.23
C LYS A 58 -9.20 -5.49 -6.08
N THR A 59 -8.75 -5.58 -7.33
CA THR A 59 -9.07 -6.73 -8.19
C THR A 59 -8.52 -8.03 -7.59
N ILE A 60 -7.29 -8.00 -7.08
CA ILE A 60 -6.68 -9.13 -6.40
C ILE A 60 -7.41 -9.44 -5.09
N GLU A 61 -7.82 -8.43 -4.31
CA GLU A 61 -8.60 -8.62 -3.08
C GLU A 61 -9.92 -9.37 -3.33
N ARG A 62 -10.64 -9.02 -4.41
CA ARG A 62 -11.88 -9.70 -4.78
C ARG A 62 -11.64 -11.19 -5.04
N LYS A 63 -10.63 -11.50 -5.86
CA LYS A 63 -10.25 -12.89 -6.16
C LYS A 63 -9.76 -13.63 -4.91
N LEU A 64 -9.04 -12.96 -4.02
CA LEU A 64 -8.59 -13.52 -2.73
C LEU A 64 -9.77 -13.92 -1.85
N ASN A 65 -10.84 -13.11 -1.84
CA ASN A 65 -12.04 -13.38 -1.06
C ASN A 65 -12.86 -14.55 -1.62
N GLU A 66 -12.82 -14.75 -2.94
CA GLU A 66 -13.53 -15.82 -3.65
C GLU A 66 -12.75 -17.14 -3.62
N ASP A 67 -11.45 -17.12 -3.96
CA ASP A 67 -10.66 -18.31 -4.28
C ASP A 67 -9.51 -18.61 -3.29
N GLY A 68 -9.25 -17.71 -2.34
CA GLY A 68 -8.18 -17.86 -1.35
C GLY A 68 -6.78 -17.44 -1.83
N TRP A 69 -5.79 -17.58 -0.95
CA TRP A 69 -4.44 -17.03 -1.16
C TRP A 69 -3.70 -17.67 -2.35
N ASP A 70 -3.75 -19.00 -2.47
CA ASP A 70 -3.01 -19.73 -3.50
C ASP A 70 -3.42 -19.30 -4.92
N ALA A 71 -4.69 -18.94 -5.11
CA ALA A 71 -5.22 -18.47 -6.39
C ALA A 71 -4.70 -17.07 -6.79
N VAL A 72 -4.36 -16.23 -5.81
CA VAL A 72 -3.91 -14.84 -6.03
C VAL A 72 -2.41 -14.65 -5.86
N GLN A 73 -1.70 -15.62 -5.28
CA GLN A 73 -0.26 -15.52 -5.01
C GLN A 73 0.56 -15.10 -6.25
N PRO A 74 0.31 -15.63 -7.47
CA PRO A 74 1.02 -15.17 -8.67
C PRO A 74 0.74 -13.70 -9.01
N ASP A 75 -0.53 -13.28 -8.93
CA ASP A 75 -0.95 -11.89 -9.17
C ASP A 75 -0.31 -10.94 -8.15
N PHE A 76 -0.28 -11.36 -6.89
CA PHE A 76 0.34 -10.60 -5.80
C PHE A 76 1.83 -10.37 -6.04
N TYR A 77 2.59 -11.41 -6.39
CA TYR A 77 4.02 -11.25 -6.67
C TYR A 77 4.30 -10.41 -7.92
N MET A 78 3.38 -10.40 -8.90
CA MET A 78 3.48 -9.57 -10.09
C MET A 78 3.25 -8.07 -9.83
N LEU A 79 2.66 -7.68 -8.71
CA LEU A 79 2.57 -6.26 -8.33
C LEU A 79 3.95 -5.60 -8.25
N ARG A 80 4.96 -6.30 -7.73
CA ARG A 80 6.29 -5.73 -7.55
C ARG A 80 6.98 -5.33 -8.87
N PRO A 81 7.06 -6.20 -9.91
CA PRO A 81 7.58 -5.79 -11.21
C PRO A 81 6.69 -4.73 -11.89
N GLU A 82 5.36 -4.78 -11.75
CA GLU A 82 4.45 -3.73 -12.24
C GLU A 82 4.79 -2.35 -11.62
N LEU A 83 5.00 -2.30 -10.30
CA LEU A 83 5.42 -1.11 -9.56
C LEU A 83 6.83 -0.65 -9.97
N ALA A 84 7.77 -1.58 -10.14
CA ALA A 84 9.13 -1.27 -10.58
C ALA A 84 9.14 -0.62 -11.98
N TYR A 85 8.30 -1.13 -12.89
CA TYR A 85 8.11 -0.54 -14.20
C TYR A 85 7.49 0.86 -14.12
N ALA A 86 6.42 1.04 -13.31
CA ALA A 86 5.80 2.34 -13.10
C ALA A 86 6.80 3.37 -12.55
N LYS A 87 7.65 2.97 -11.60
CA LYS A 87 8.74 3.79 -11.07
C LYS A 87 9.77 4.16 -12.15
N ALA A 88 10.22 3.19 -12.95
CA ALA A 88 11.17 3.44 -14.05
C ALA A 88 10.61 4.42 -15.09
N ARG A 89 9.30 4.37 -15.32
CA ARG A 89 8.55 5.31 -16.17
C ARG A 89 8.24 6.65 -15.50
N LYS A 90 8.70 6.87 -14.26
CA LYS A 90 8.45 8.06 -13.44
C LYS A 90 6.95 8.34 -13.24
N LEU A 91 6.13 7.30 -13.21
CA LEU A 91 4.69 7.38 -12.94
C LEU A 91 4.37 7.37 -11.45
N ILE A 92 5.27 6.79 -10.65
CA ILE A 92 5.22 6.81 -9.19
C ILE A 92 6.58 7.26 -8.64
N PRO A 93 6.61 7.94 -7.48
CA PRO A 93 7.86 8.33 -6.84
C PRO A 93 8.56 7.14 -6.18
N ASP A 94 9.88 7.28 -5.96
CA ASP A 94 10.72 6.25 -5.33
C ASP A 94 10.22 5.88 -3.92
N GLN A 95 9.80 6.86 -3.12
CA GLN A 95 9.29 6.62 -1.78
C GLN A 95 7.98 5.81 -1.80
N PHE A 96 7.09 6.06 -2.77
CA PHE A 96 5.87 5.25 -2.91
C PHE A 96 6.21 3.80 -3.25
N PHE A 97 7.13 3.57 -4.19
CA PHE A 97 7.60 2.22 -4.50
C PHE A 97 8.16 1.51 -3.27
N ARG A 98 8.99 2.19 -2.47
CA ARG A 98 9.57 1.60 -1.24
C ARG A 98 8.51 1.28 -0.20
N LEU A 99 7.52 2.15 -0.02
CA LEU A 99 6.39 1.91 0.87
C LEU A 99 5.61 0.66 0.45
N MET A 100 5.27 0.56 -0.84
CA MET A 100 4.57 -0.60 -1.37
C MET A 100 5.39 -1.89 -1.23
N ASP A 101 6.70 -1.85 -1.52
CA ASP A 101 7.61 -2.99 -1.35
C ASP A 101 7.71 -3.45 0.11
N ALA A 102 7.77 -2.51 1.06
CA ALA A 102 7.74 -2.80 2.49
C ALA A 102 6.42 -3.48 2.90
N CYS A 103 5.28 -2.91 2.51
CA CYS A 103 3.96 -3.52 2.77
C CYS A 103 3.86 -4.93 2.18
N MET A 104 4.29 -5.13 0.93
CA MET A 104 4.24 -6.44 0.27
C MET A 104 5.06 -7.50 1.01
N LYS A 105 6.25 -7.15 1.52
CA LYS A 105 7.04 -8.08 2.35
C LYS A 105 6.30 -8.51 3.61
N GLN A 106 5.55 -7.59 4.22
CA GLN A 106 4.77 -7.88 5.42
C GLN A 106 3.48 -8.66 5.11
N VAL A 107 2.94 -8.51 3.91
CA VAL A 107 1.81 -9.33 3.44
C VAL A 107 2.18 -10.80 3.31
N ASP A 108 3.37 -11.10 2.76
CA ASP A 108 3.80 -12.47 2.46
C ASP A 108 4.28 -13.28 3.67
N LYS A 109 3.97 -12.83 4.90
CA LYS A 109 4.35 -13.51 6.14
C LYS A 109 3.21 -14.34 6.70
N GLY A 110 3.55 -15.47 7.31
CA GLY A 110 2.59 -16.38 7.93
C GLY A 110 2.01 -17.44 6.99
N ASN A 111 0.96 -18.13 7.44
CA ASN A 111 0.18 -19.09 6.65
C ASN A 111 -0.84 -18.38 5.74
N ASN A 112 -1.58 -19.13 4.94
CA ASN A 112 -2.50 -18.57 3.93
C ASN A 112 -3.62 -17.72 4.55
N GLU A 113 -4.15 -18.10 5.71
CA GLU A 113 -5.14 -17.32 6.46
C GLU A 113 -4.54 -15.98 6.92
N GLN A 114 -3.35 -16.00 7.51
CA GLN A 114 -2.64 -14.80 7.93
C GLN A 114 -2.32 -13.89 6.73
N LYS A 115 -1.87 -14.45 5.60
CA LYS A 115 -1.61 -13.68 4.38
C LYS A 115 -2.87 -13.03 3.83
N LYS A 116 -4.02 -13.69 3.92
CA LYS A 116 -5.33 -13.11 3.57
C LYS A 116 -5.66 -11.90 4.44
N GLU A 117 -5.51 -12.02 5.76
CA GLU A 117 -5.72 -10.92 6.70
C GLU A 117 -4.75 -9.76 6.45
N ASN A 118 -3.46 -10.08 6.27
CA ASN A 118 -2.42 -9.12 5.98
C ASN A 118 -2.69 -8.35 4.68
N TYR A 119 -3.13 -9.05 3.62
CA TYR A 119 -3.50 -8.44 2.35
C TYR A 119 -4.69 -7.49 2.52
N THR A 120 -5.71 -7.90 3.30
CA THR A 120 -6.86 -7.06 3.63
C THR A 120 -6.43 -5.77 4.34
N LYS A 121 -5.49 -5.85 5.28
CA LYS A 121 -4.92 -4.68 5.97
C LYS A 121 -4.13 -3.77 5.02
N PHE A 122 -3.34 -4.36 4.13
CA PHE A 122 -2.63 -3.62 3.09
C PHE A 122 -3.59 -2.84 2.18
N VAL A 123 -4.70 -3.47 1.74
CA VAL A 123 -5.72 -2.80 0.93
C VAL A 123 -6.33 -1.62 1.69
N ARG A 124 -6.71 -1.80 2.96
CA ARG A 124 -7.26 -0.72 3.81
C ARG A 124 -6.29 0.44 3.98
N PHE A 125 -5.00 0.15 4.15
CA PHE A 125 -3.97 1.19 4.24
C PHE A 125 -3.86 1.99 2.94
N LEU A 126 -3.84 1.31 1.78
CA LEU A 126 -3.80 1.96 0.48
C LEU A 126 -5.08 2.77 0.20
N GLU A 127 -6.25 2.26 0.61
CA GLU A 127 -7.53 2.96 0.51
C GLU A 127 -7.52 4.27 1.32
N ALA A 128 -7.01 4.24 2.55
CA ALA A 128 -6.84 5.43 3.37
C ALA A 128 -5.89 6.45 2.72
N ILE A 129 -4.76 5.99 2.13
CA ILE A 129 -3.84 6.87 1.39
C ILE A 129 -4.57 7.53 0.21
N VAL A 130 -5.35 6.78 -0.56
CA VAL A 130 -6.14 7.32 -1.69
C VAL A 130 -7.12 8.39 -1.21
N ALA A 131 -7.82 8.14 -0.10
CA ALA A 131 -8.79 9.06 0.47
C ALA A 131 -8.11 10.37 0.93
N TYR A 132 -7.03 10.28 1.71
CA TYR A 132 -6.29 11.46 2.19
C TYR A 132 -5.58 12.21 1.06
N HIS A 133 -5.06 11.50 0.07
CA HIS A 133 -4.43 12.13 -1.10
C HIS A 133 -5.46 12.99 -1.84
N LYS A 134 -6.70 12.50 -1.98
CA LYS A 134 -7.78 13.28 -2.58
C LYS A 134 -8.24 14.43 -1.68
N TYR A 135 -8.35 14.19 -0.37
CA TYR A 135 -8.74 15.20 0.62
C TYR A 135 -7.79 16.42 0.63
N HIS A 136 -6.48 16.18 0.55
CA HIS A 136 -5.44 17.21 0.51
C HIS A 136 -5.15 17.77 -0.88
N GLY A 137 -6.08 17.59 -1.83
CA GLY A 137 -6.01 18.24 -3.14
C GLY A 137 -5.02 17.61 -4.14
N GLY A 138 -4.69 16.33 -3.98
CA GLY A 138 -3.89 15.60 -4.98
C GLY A 138 -4.56 15.60 -6.36
N ASP A 139 -3.76 15.87 -7.39
CA ASP A 139 -4.17 15.99 -8.80
C ASP A 139 -4.34 14.64 -9.51
#